data_AF-A0A094L9Z1-F1
#
_entry.id   AF-A0A094L9Z1-F1
#
_cell.length_a   1.000
_cell.length_b   1.000
_cell.length_c   1.000
_cell.angle_alpha   90.00
_cell.angle_beta   90.00
_cell.angle_gamma   90.00
#
_symmetry.space_group_name_H-M   'P 1'
#
loop_
_entity.id
_entity.type
_entity.pdbx_description
1 polymer ?
#
loop_
_entity_poly.entity_id
_entity_poly.type
_entity_poly.pdbx_seq_one_letter_code
_entity_poly.pdbx_strand_id
1 'polypeptide(L)'
;GYGHAAPGTDAGKVFCMFYAILGIPLTLVMFQSLGERMNTVVRLLLKKIKKCLGMRTTNVSMENMVLVGFLSCMGTLCIGAAAFSYFEGWTFFHAYYYCFITLTTIGFGDFVALQKNEALQKKPPYVAFSFMYILVGLTVIGAFLNLVVLRFLTMNSEDERRDAEERASLRRAQNNI
;
A
#
# COMPACT_ATOMS: atom_id res chain seq x y z
N GLY A 1 -13.26 6.87 3.33
CA GLY A 1 -14.11 7.59 4.29
C GLY A 1 -15.33 6.73 4.53
N TYR A 2 -15.47 6.16 5.72
CA TYR A 2 -16.48 5.13 5.99
C TYR A 2 -17.93 5.62 6.06
N GLY A 3 -18.16 6.93 6.24
CA GLY A 3 -19.52 7.48 6.31
C GLY A 3 -20.26 7.26 7.64
N HIS A 4 -19.72 6.47 8.59
CA HIS A 4 -20.35 6.29 9.92
C HIS A 4 -20.40 7.57 10.76
N ALA A 5 -19.54 8.55 10.46
CA ALA A 5 -19.57 9.89 11.04
C ALA A 5 -19.32 10.92 9.91
N ALA A 6 -20.22 11.89 9.78
CA ALA A 6 -20.16 12.92 8.74
C ALA A 6 -20.52 14.31 9.33
N PRO A 7 -19.98 15.41 8.76
CA PRO A 7 -20.27 16.75 9.24
C PRO A 7 -21.75 17.10 9.08
N GLY A 8 -22.46 17.25 10.20
CA GLY A 8 -23.88 17.61 10.23
C GLY A 8 -24.17 19.09 9.98
N THR A 9 -23.17 19.97 10.14
CA THR A 9 -23.32 21.43 9.94
C THR A 9 -22.76 21.87 8.60
N ASP A 10 -23.35 22.92 8.00
CA ASP A 10 -22.89 23.44 6.72
C ASP A 10 -21.47 24.01 6.79
N ALA A 11 -21.12 24.68 7.90
CA ALA A 11 -19.76 25.10 8.17
C ALA A 11 -18.78 23.92 8.24
N GLY A 12 -19.17 22.80 8.86
CA GLY A 12 -18.38 21.58 8.93
C GLY A 12 -18.18 20.93 7.55
N LYS A 13 -19.21 20.95 6.68
CA LYS A 13 -19.10 20.46 5.31
C LYS A 13 -18.12 21.30 4.49
N VAL A 14 -18.21 22.63 4.57
CA VAL A 14 -17.28 23.54 3.86
C VAL A 14 -15.85 23.33 4.35
N PHE A 15 -15.63 23.25 5.66
CA PHE A 15 -14.31 22.93 6.22
C PHE A 15 -13.78 21.58 5.71
N CYS A 16 -14.62 20.54 5.68
CA CYS A 16 -14.26 19.22 5.19
C CYS A 16 -13.82 19.25 3.71
N MET A 17 -14.47 20.06 2.86
CA MET A 17 -14.07 20.24 1.46
C MET A 17 -12.65 20.81 1.35
N PHE A 18 -12.35 21.90 2.06
CA PHE A 18 -11.00 22.50 2.05
C PHE A 18 -9.93 21.57 2.64
N TYR A 19 -10.27 20.87 3.73
CA TYR A 19 -9.39 19.88 4.34
C TYR A 19 -9.04 18.75 3.36
N ALA A 20 -10.02 18.23 2.62
CA ALA A 20 -9.80 17.17 1.63
C ALA A 20 -8.93 17.62 0.45
N ILE A 21 -9.15 18.84 -0.06
CA ILE A 21 -8.38 19.39 -1.18
C ILE A 21 -6.88 19.43 -0.88
N LEU A 22 -6.50 19.82 0.33
CA LEU A 22 -5.08 19.88 0.73
C LEU A 22 -4.57 18.54 1.28
N GLY A 23 -5.41 17.85 2.05
CA GLY A 23 -5.03 16.64 2.77
C GLY A 23 -4.83 15.43 1.87
N ILE A 24 -5.66 15.24 0.84
CA ILE A 24 -5.55 14.08 -0.05
C ILE A 24 -4.23 14.09 -0.84
N PRO A 25 -3.84 15.18 -1.54
CA PRO A 25 -2.55 15.23 -2.23
C PRO A 25 -1.37 15.04 -1.29
N LEU A 26 -1.36 15.71 -0.13
CA LEU A 26 -0.30 15.57 0.86
C LEU A 26 -0.17 14.13 1.34
N THR A 27 -1.30 13.47 1.63
CA THR A 27 -1.34 12.08 2.08
C THR A 27 -0.84 11.12 1.01
N LEU A 28 -1.19 11.35 -0.26
CA LEU A 28 -0.71 10.54 -1.39
C LEU A 28 0.82 10.66 -1.55
N VAL A 29 1.36 11.87 -1.55
CA VAL A 29 2.81 12.09 -1.64
C VAL A 29 3.54 11.48 -0.45
N MET A 30 2.98 11.61 0.76
CA MET A 30 3.53 10.99 1.96
C MET A 30 3.60 9.46 1.80
N PHE A 31 2.51 8.80 1.38
CA PHE A 31 2.50 7.34 1.22
C PHE A 31 3.40 6.87 0.08
N GLN A 32 3.53 7.62 -1.01
CA GLN A 32 4.50 7.30 -2.06
C GLN A 32 5.94 7.37 -1.54
N SER A 33 6.26 8.44 -0.80
CA SER A 33 7.59 8.65 -0.22
C SER A 33 7.93 7.54 0.79
N LEU A 34 7.00 7.23 1.71
CA LEU A 34 7.17 6.15 2.68
C LEU A 34 7.26 4.78 2.00
N GLY A 35 6.45 4.56 0.96
CA GLY A 35 6.45 3.31 0.21
C GLY A 35 7.77 3.03 -0.51
N GLU A 36 8.39 4.05 -1.12
CA GLU A 36 9.72 3.94 -1.73
C GLU A 36 10.82 3.62 -0.70
N ARG A 37 10.78 4.31 0.46
CA ARG A 37 11.70 4.01 1.57
C ARG A 37 11.50 2.60 2.08
N MET A 38 10.26 2.14 2.21
CA MET A 38 9.98 0.79 2.67
C MET A 38 10.43 -0.27 1.67
N ASN A 39 10.22 -0.07 0.37
CA ASN A 39 10.76 -0.94 -0.68
C ASN A 39 12.28 -1.03 -0.64
N THR A 40 12.96 0.08 -0.33
CA THR A 40 14.41 0.10 -0.12
C THR A 40 14.82 -0.72 1.11
N VAL A 41 14.13 -0.56 2.24
CA VAL A 41 14.36 -1.34 3.46
C VAL A 41 14.14 -2.84 3.20
N VAL A 42 13.07 -3.22 2.49
CA VAL A 42 12.79 -4.61 2.12
C VAL A 42 13.92 -5.18 1.26
N ARG A 43 14.43 -4.44 0.26
CA ARG A 43 15.61 -4.86 -0.53
C ARG A 43 16.82 -5.12 0.37
N LEU A 44 17.09 -4.24 1.34
CA LEU A 44 18.22 -4.36 2.25
C LEU A 44 18.06 -5.57 3.18
N LEU A 45 16.88 -5.77 3.75
CA LEU A 45 16.56 -6.92 4.59
C LEU A 45 16.70 -8.22 3.80
N LEU A 46 16.17 -8.31 2.57
CA LEU A 46 16.32 -9.48 1.72
C LEU A 46 17.79 -9.76 1.38
N LYS A 47 18.60 -8.74 1.07
CA LYS A 47 20.05 -8.90 0.87
C LYS A 47 20.73 -9.44 2.12
N LYS A 48 20.37 -8.92 3.30
CA LYS A 48 20.94 -9.34 4.58
C LYS A 48 20.54 -10.78 4.91
N ILE A 49 19.27 -11.15 4.73
CA ILE A 49 18.74 -12.51 4.92
C ILE A 49 19.44 -13.50 3.97
N LYS A 50 19.53 -13.19 2.67
CA LYS A 50 20.25 -14.04 1.70
C LYS A 50 21.73 -14.23 2.08
N LYS A 51 22.37 -13.18 2.62
CA LYS A 51 23.75 -13.25 3.11
C LYS A 51 23.86 -14.11 4.37
N CYS A 52 22.94 -13.99 5.33
CA CYS A 52 22.89 -14.84 6.53
C CYS A 52 22.60 -16.30 6.20
N LEU A 53 21.79 -16.57 5.17
CA LEU A 53 21.51 -17.93 4.67
C LEU A 53 22.65 -18.52 3.82
N GLY A 54 23.79 -17.82 3.67
CA GLY A 54 24.95 -18.32 2.94
C GLY A 54 24.76 -18.44 1.43
N MET A 55 23.74 -17.78 0.85
CA MET A 55 23.46 -17.89 -0.58
C MET A 55 24.54 -17.18 -1.40
N ARG A 56 25.12 -17.92 -2.36
CA ARG A 56 26.20 -17.44 -3.25
C ARG A 56 25.77 -16.28 -4.17
N THR A 57 24.46 -16.14 -4.45
CA THR A 57 23.87 -15.10 -5.28
C THR A 57 22.95 -14.18 -4.47
N THR A 58 23.41 -12.96 -4.16
CA THR A 58 22.65 -11.96 -3.37
C THR A 58 21.83 -10.99 -4.23
N ASN A 59 21.73 -11.23 -5.54
CA ASN A 59 20.92 -10.41 -6.43
C ASN A 59 19.42 -10.53 -6.07
N VAL A 60 18.79 -9.36 -5.92
CA VAL A 60 17.36 -9.24 -5.65
C VAL A 60 16.70 -8.83 -6.96
N SER A 61 16.23 -9.82 -7.71
CA SER A 61 15.40 -9.60 -8.90
C SER A 61 14.11 -8.84 -8.55
N MET A 62 13.57 -8.09 -9.51
CA MET A 62 12.30 -7.40 -9.39
C MET A 62 11.15 -8.39 -9.08
N GLU A 63 11.18 -9.59 -9.65
CA GLU A 63 10.19 -10.65 -9.38
C GLU A 63 10.16 -11.06 -7.89
N ASN A 64 11.35 -11.25 -7.30
CA ASN A 64 11.45 -11.58 -5.86
C ASN A 64 10.85 -10.48 -4.99
N MET A 65 10.93 -9.22 -5.43
CA MET A 65 10.33 -8.12 -4.69
C MET A 65 8.83 -8.03 -4.86
N VAL A 66 8.31 -8.29 -6.06
CA VAL A 66 6.87 -8.37 -6.28
C VAL A 66 6.29 -9.50 -5.42
N LEU A 67 6.94 -10.66 -5.39
CA LEU A 67 6.55 -11.78 -4.53
C LEU A 67 6.57 -11.40 -3.03
N VAL A 68 7.66 -10.81 -2.56
CA VAL A 68 7.76 -10.38 -1.15
C VAL A 68 6.77 -9.28 -0.80
N GLY A 69 6.51 -8.35 -1.71
CA GLY A 69 5.51 -7.30 -1.55
C GLY A 69 4.09 -7.88 -1.46
N PHE A 70 3.76 -8.86 -2.31
CA PHE A 70 2.49 -9.57 -2.26
C PHE A 70 2.32 -10.35 -0.94
N LEU A 71 3.35 -11.09 -0.52
CA LEU A 71 3.35 -11.80 0.76
C LEU A 71 3.24 -10.83 1.95
N SER A 72 3.88 -9.66 1.88
CA SER A 72 3.77 -8.62 2.89
C SER A 72 2.33 -8.09 2.98
N CYS A 73 1.67 -7.82 1.85
CA CYS A 73 0.28 -7.39 1.83
C CYS A 73 -0.64 -8.46 2.46
N MET A 74 -0.48 -9.72 2.06
CA MET A 74 -1.22 -10.84 2.61
C MET A 74 -1.01 -10.97 4.13
N GLY A 75 0.24 -10.87 4.58
CA GLY A 75 0.61 -10.91 5.99
C GLY A 75 -0.03 -9.77 6.79
N THR A 76 0.00 -8.54 6.29
CA THR A 76 -0.66 -7.38 6.92
C THR A 76 -2.17 -7.57 7.06
N LEU A 77 -2.84 -8.13 6.03
CA LEU A 77 -4.26 -8.44 6.09
C LEU A 77 -4.55 -9.53 7.13
N CYS A 78 -3.78 -10.62 7.16
CA CYS A 78 -3.94 -11.70 8.13
C CYS A 78 -3.71 -11.24 9.57
N ILE A 79 -2.67 -10.43 9.82
CA ILE A 79 -2.36 -9.88 11.16
C ILE A 79 -3.49 -8.96 11.63
N GLY A 80 -3.98 -8.09 10.74
CA GLY A 80 -5.14 -7.24 11.03
C GLY A 80 -6.38 -8.05 11.33
N ALA A 81 -6.70 -9.03 10.49
CA ALA A 81 -7.85 -9.91 10.64
C ALA A 81 -7.84 -10.64 11.98
N ALA A 82 -6.68 -11.18 12.38
CA ALA A 82 -6.52 -11.83 13.68
C ALA A 82 -6.80 -10.84 14.83
N ALA A 83 -6.18 -9.66 14.80
CA ALA A 83 -6.37 -8.64 15.84
C ALA A 83 -7.82 -8.14 15.93
N PHE A 84 -8.42 -7.73 14.81
CA PHE A 84 -9.79 -7.20 14.79
C PHE A 84 -10.84 -8.28 15.06
N SER A 85 -10.61 -9.54 14.66
CA SER A 85 -11.50 -10.64 15.05
C SER A 85 -11.54 -10.80 16.57
N TYR A 86 -10.40 -10.70 17.24
CA TYR A 86 -10.30 -10.78 18.69
C TYR A 86 -10.92 -9.57 19.40
N PHE A 87 -10.59 -8.34 18.96
CA PHE A 87 -11.05 -7.11 19.62
C PHE A 87 -12.53 -6.80 19.37
N GLU A 88 -13.03 -7.01 18.16
CA GLU A 88 -14.42 -6.70 17.78
C GLU A 88 -15.37 -7.90 17.89
N GLY A 89 -14.83 -9.09 18.19
CA GLY A 89 -15.59 -10.34 18.24
C GLY A 89 -16.17 -10.75 16.89
N TRP A 90 -15.53 -10.34 15.79
CA TRP A 90 -15.93 -10.72 14.44
C TRP A 90 -15.35 -12.08 14.06
N THR A 91 -15.95 -12.75 13.07
CA THR A 91 -15.29 -13.91 12.45
C THR A 91 -14.03 -13.44 11.72
N PHE A 92 -13.03 -14.33 11.60
CA PHE A 92 -11.79 -14.02 10.89
C PHE A 92 -12.05 -13.49 9.46
N PHE A 93 -13.04 -14.08 8.77
CA PHE A 93 -13.43 -13.64 7.42
C PHE A 93 -13.95 -12.20 7.40
N HIS A 94 -14.86 -11.84 8.32
CA HIS A 94 -15.36 -10.46 8.39
C HIS A 94 -14.26 -9.46 8.76
N ALA A 95 -13.37 -9.84 9.68
CA ALA A 95 -12.22 -9.00 10.04
C ALA A 95 -11.24 -8.85 8.87
N TYR A 96 -11.00 -9.92 8.10
CA TYR A 96 -10.17 -9.88 6.90
C TYR A 96 -10.78 -9.01 5.81
N TYR A 97 -12.09 -9.15 5.56
CA TYR A 97 -12.85 -8.29 4.65
C TYR A 97 -12.78 -6.83 5.07
N TYR A 98 -12.98 -6.53 6.36
CA TYR A 98 -12.80 -5.20 6.92
C TYR A 98 -11.40 -4.64 6.62
N CYS A 99 -10.33 -5.38 6.96
CA CYS A 99 -8.96 -4.97 6.67
C CYS A 99 -8.72 -4.72 5.19
N PHE A 100 -9.24 -5.57 4.31
CA PHE A 100 -9.11 -5.43 2.87
C PHE A 100 -9.78 -4.14 2.37
N ILE A 101 -11.05 -3.92 2.69
CA ILE A 101 -11.82 -2.73 2.30
C ILE A 101 -11.26 -1.44 2.92
N THR A 102 -10.68 -1.54 4.12
CA THR A 102 -9.97 -0.45 4.81
C THR A 102 -8.70 -0.03 4.05
N LEU A 103 -7.80 -0.99 3.82
CA LEU A 103 -6.46 -0.70 3.28
C LEU A 103 -6.46 -0.46 1.77
N THR A 104 -7.49 -0.92 1.06
CA THR A 104 -7.75 -0.55 -0.34
C THR A 104 -8.48 0.79 -0.48
N THR A 105 -8.72 1.48 0.64
CA THR A 105 -9.40 2.78 0.74
C THR A 105 -10.82 2.82 0.17
N ILE A 106 -11.43 1.67 -0.15
CA ILE A 106 -12.84 1.55 -0.56
C ILE A 106 -13.75 2.02 0.56
N GLY A 107 -13.57 1.48 1.77
CA GLY A 107 -14.20 1.94 3.00
C GLY A 107 -15.73 2.02 2.97
N PHE A 108 -16.43 0.92 2.65
CA PHE A 108 -17.90 0.89 2.61
C PHE A 108 -18.59 1.30 3.92
N GLY A 109 -17.99 1.00 5.07
CA GLY A 109 -18.51 1.37 6.39
C GLY A 109 -19.56 0.42 6.97
N ASP A 110 -19.77 -0.73 6.32
CA ASP A 110 -20.54 -1.86 6.83
C ASP A 110 -19.88 -2.53 8.05
N PHE A 111 -18.54 -2.58 8.05
CA PHE A 111 -17.72 -2.92 9.21
C PHE A 111 -16.81 -1.75 9.55
N VAL A 112 -16.84 -1.30 10.81
CA VAL A 112 -16.02 -0.19 11.32
C VAL A 112 -15.53 -0.55 12.72
N ALA A 113 -14.21 -0.64 12.89
CA ALA A 113 -13.61 -0.84 14.21
C ALA A 113 -13.82 0.38 15.11
N LEU A 114 -13.67 0.21 16.43
CA LEU A 114 -13.82 1.28 17.45
C LEU A 114 -15.25 1.76 17.70
N GLN A 115 -16.26 1.18 17.06
CA GLN A 115 -17.67 1.58 17.23
C GLN A 115 -18.38 0.83 18.38
N LYS A 116 -17.99 -0.41 18.69
CA LYS A 116 -18.65 -1.19 19.75
C LYS A 116 -18.24 -0.71 21.16
N ASN A 117 -19.21 -0.66 22.07
CA ASN A 117 -19.01 -0.48 23.53
C ASN A 117 -18.27 0.80 23.96
N GLU A 118 -18.46 1.92 23.25
CA GLU A 118 -17.75 3.19 23.53
C GLU A 118 -16.21 3.01 23.55
N ALA A 119 -15.69 2.06 22.77
CA ALA A 119 -14.26 1.73 22.73
C ALA A 119 -13.38 2.96 22.44
N LEU A 120 -13.91 3.93 21.68
CA LEU A 120 -13.26 5.20 21.37
C LEU A 120 -12.88 6.01 22.63
N GLN A 121 -13.67 5.91 23.71
CA GLN A 121 -13.44 6.61 24.98
C GLN A 121 -12.85 5.69 26.06
N LYS A 122 -13.26 4.42 26.07
CA LYS A 122 -12.91 3.47 27.16
C LYS A 122 -11.62 2.68 26.92
N LYS A 123 -11.10 2.61 25.69
CA LYS A 123 -9.90 1.81 25.35
C LYS A 123 -8.88 2.58 24.50
N PRO A 124 -8.19 3.60 25.07
CA PRO A 124 -7.13 4.35 24.38
C PRO A 124 -6.06 3.51 23.66
N PRO A 125 -5.53 2.41 24.24
CA PRO A 125 -4.50 1.63 23.55
C PRO A 125 -5.02 0.92 22.30
N TYR A 126 -6.29 0.52 22.27
CA TYR A 126 -6.90 -0.10 21.09
C TYR A 126 -7.14 0.90 19.96
N VAL A 127 -7.52 2.13 20.32
CA VAL A 127 -7.62 3.25 19.37
C VAL A 127 -6.27 3.54 18.73
N ALA A 128 -5.20 3.65 19.54
CA ALA A 128 -3.85 3.86 19.05
C ALA A 128 -3.37 2.71 18.15
N PHE A 129 -3.62 1.46 18.53
CA PHE A 129 -3.33 0.28 17.71
C PHE A 129 -4.04 0.35 16.35
N SER A 130 -5.33 0.69 16.34
CA SER A 130 -6.12 0.74 15.11
C SER A 130 -5.62 1.81 14.14
N PHE A 131 -5.28 3.01 14.64
CA PHE A 131 -4.68 4.05 13.81
C PHE A 131 -3.30 3.64 13.28
N MET A 132 -2.45 3.07 14.13
CA MET A 132 -1.13 2.59 13.73
C MET A 132 -1.23 1.51 12.66
N TYR A 133 -2.17 0.56 12.82
CA TYR A 133 -2.43 -0.49 11.85
C TYR A 133 -2.83 0.09 10.49
N ILE A 134 -3.76 1.06 10.47
CA ILE A 134 -4.21 1.70 9.22
C ILE A 134 -3.04 2.44 8.55
N LEU A 135 -2.25 3.21 9.30
CA LEU A 135 -1.11 3.97 8.74
C LEU A 135 -0.03 3.04 8.16
N VAL A 136 0.36 2.00 8.92
CA VAL A 136 1.35 1.02 8.46
C VAL A 136 0.79 0.20 7.31
N GLY A 137 -0.46 -0.25 7.39
CA GLY A 137 -1.10 -1.05 6.36
C GLY A 137 -1.24 -0.30 5.04
N LEU A 138 -1.65 0.98 5.07
CA LEU A 138 -1.70 1.82 3.88
C LEU A 138 -0.30 2.06 3.30
N THR A 139 0.72 2.15 4.14
CA THR A 139 2.11 2.22 3.67
C THR A 139 2.53 0.92 2.99
N VAL A 140 2.14 -0.25 3.50
CA VAL A 140 2.42 -1.57 2.89
C VAL A 140 1.74 -1.70 1.53
N ILE A 141 0.44 -1.43 1.45
CA ILE A 141 -0.29 -1.47 0.19
C ILE A 141 0.27 -0.43 -0.79
N GLY A 142 0.53 0.79 -0.31
CA GLY A 142 1.11 1.87 -1.11
C GLY A 142 2.51 1.54 -1.65
N ALA A 143 3.37 0.90 -0.86
CA ALA A 143 4.68 0.44 -1.29
C ALA A 143 4.59 -0.62 -2.39
N PHE A 144 3.66 -1.58 -2.25
CA PHE A 144 3.42 -2.61 -3.24
C PHE A 144 2.86 -2.02 -4.54
N LEU A 145 1.86 -1.14 -4.45
CA LEU A 145 1.32 -0.42 -5.61
C LEU A 145 2.41 0.40 -6.31
N ASN A 146 3.24 1.13 -5.56
CA ASN A 146 4.35 1.89 -6.13
C ASN A 146 5.34 0.98 -6.87
N LEU A 147 5.68 -0.19 -6.31
CA LEU A 147 6.56 -1.16 -6.96
C LEU A 147 5.96 -1.68 -8.28
N VAL A 148 4.66 -2.02 -8.27
CA VAL A 148 3.95 -2.54 -9.45
C VAL A 148 3.80 -1.46 -10.52
N VAL A 149 3.40 -0.24 -10.14
CA VAL A 149 3.31 0.91 -11.06
C VAL A 149 4.67 1.21 -11.66
N LEU A 150 5.74 1.26 -10.85
CA LEU A 150 7.08 1.49 -11.35
C LEU A 150 7.50 0.41 -12.36
N ARG A 151 7.17 -0.86 -12.10
CA ARG A 151 7.43 -1.96 -13.04
C ARG A 151 6.73 -1.73 -14.38
N PHE A 152 5.45 -1.37 -14.37
CA PHE A 152 4.71 -1.07 -15.61
C PHE A 152 5.31 0.09 -16.39
N LEU A 153 5.68 1.18 -15.71
CA LEU A 153 6.32 2.34 -16.34
C LEU A 153 7.67 1.98 -16.96
N THR A 154 8.51 1.23 -16.23
CA THR A 154 9.81 0.79 -16.75
C THR A 154 9.66 -0.12 -17.97
N MET A 155 8.69 -1.02 -17.94
CA MET A 155 8.44 -1.95 -19.04
C MET A 155 8.02 -1.22 -20.31
N ASN A 156 7.10 -0.24 -20.19
CA ASN A 156 6.71 0.60 -21.33
C ASN A 156 7.89 1.40 -21.90
N SER A 157 8.75 1.97 -21.03
CA SER A 157 9.93 2.71 -21.48
C SER A 157 11.00 1.83 -22.16
N GLU A 158 11.13 0.57 -21.73
CA GLU A 158 12.05 -0.38 -22.34
C GLU A 158 11.56 -0.82 -23.72
N ASP A 159 10.25 -1.04 -23.87
CA ASP A 159 9.61 -1.36 -25.15
C ASP A 159 9.76 -0.18 -26.14
N GLU A 160 9.51 1.06 -25.71
CA GLU A 160 9.74 2.26 -26.51
C GLU A 160 11.19 2.39 -26.98
N ARG A 161 12.15 2.04 -26.12
CA ARG A 161 13.58 2.08 -26.48
C ARG A 161 13.95 1.02 -27.50
N ARG A 162 13.43 -0.21 -27.35
CA ARG A 162 13.64 -1.32 -28.30
C ARG A 162 13.10 -0.96 -29.68
N ASP A 163 11.90 -0.41 -29.74
CA ASP A 163 11.29 0.09 -30.98
C ASP A 163 12.11 1.19 -31.65
N ALA A 164 12.67 2.11 -30.86
CA ALA A 164 13.49 3.20 -31.38
C ALA A 164 14.83 2.69 -31.95
N GLU A 165 15.47 1.73 -31.27
CA GLU A 165 16.70 1.07 -31.72
C GLU A 165 16.45 0.28 -33.01
N GLU A 166 15.33 -0.44 -33.12
CA GLU A 166 14.94 -1.18 -34.33
C GLU A 166 14.64 -0.26 -35.52
N ARG A 167 13.92 0.85 -35.30
CA ARG A 167 13.71 1.87 -36.35
C ARG A 167 15.02 2.51 -36.80
N ALA A 168 15.95 2.75 -35.88
CA ALA A 168 17.26 3.32 -36.20
C ALA A 168 18.15 2.35 -37.00
N SER A 169 18.11 1.04 -36.68
CA SER A 169 18.86 0.03 -37.43
C SER A 169 18.30 -0.16 -38.84
N LEU A 170 16.98 -0.16 -39.01
CA LEU A 170 16.32 -0.23 -40.32
C LEU A 170 16.69 0.97 -41.21
N ARG A 171 16.70 2.19 -40.65
CA ARG A 171 17.14 3.40 -41.40
C ARG A 171 18.60 3.33 -41.83
N ARG A 172 19.49 2.80 -40.97
CA ARG A 172 20.92 2.61 -41.32
C ARG A 172 21.09 1.55 -42.41
N ALA A 173 20.29 0.48 -42.38
CA ALA A 173 20.31 -0.53 -43.43
C ALA A 173 19.84 0.04 -44.78
N GLN A 174 18.81 0.89 -44.79
CA GLN A 174 18.34 1.56 -46.01
C GLN A 174 19.35 2.54 -46.61
N ASN A 175 20.11 3.26 -45.78
CA ASN A 175 21.13 4.22 -46.27
C ASN A 175 22.43 3.56 -46.77
N ASN A 176 22.63 2.28 -46.51
CA ASN A 176 23.82 1.51 -46.93
C ASN A 176 23.59 0.70 -48.23
N ILE A 177 22.43 0.85 -48.87
CA ILE A 177 22.06 0.25 -50.16
C ILE A 177 21.94 1.37 -51.18
#